data_AF-A0A933M8D6-F1
#
_entry.id   AF-A0A933M8D6-F1
#
_cell.length_a   1.000
_cell.length_b   1.000
_cell.length_c   1.000
_cell.angle_alpha   90.00
_cell.angle_beta   90.00
_cell.angle_gamma   90.00
#
_symmetry.space_group_name_H-M   'P 1'
#
loop_
_entity.id
_entity.type
_entity.pdbx_description
1 polymer ?
#
loop_
_entity_poly.entity_id
_entity_poly.type
_entity_poly.pdbx_seq_one_letter_code
_entity_poly.pdbx_strand_id
1 'polypeptide(L)'
;MGVMIDRTHRELTDGDIAKIGGTYHAWRGDEGDHTGDHTGDHKGRPYQNVAGVCKSATLDEIRAHGYVLTPGRYVGAAEVGEDDEPFEEKMKRLTTALEMQFAESEKLETAIQENLRRLGI
;
A
#
# COMPACT_ATOMS: atom_id res chain seq x y z
N MET A 1 2.32 -4.56 -5.74
CA MET A 1 2.06 -5.49 -6.85
C MET A 1 1.14 -4.83 -7.83
N GLY A 2 1.40 -5.02 -9.12
CA GLY A 2 0.63 -4.50 -10.24
C GLY A 2 0.95 -3.05 -10.64
N VAL A 3 0.69 -2.76 -11.91
CA VAL A 3 0.86 -1.46 -12.56
C VAL A 3 -0.50 -0.84 -12.87
N MET A 4 -0.64 0.47 -12.67
CA MET A 4 -1.88 1.18 -12.98
C MET A 4 -1.96 1.40 -14.49
N ILE A 5 -2.97 0.81 -15.13
CA ILE A 5 -3.22 0.99 -16.58
C ILE A 5 -4.22 2.14 -16.78
N ASP A 6 -5.16 2.30 -15.86
CA ASP A 6 -6.01 3.48 -15.75
C ASP A 6 -6.35 3.78 -14.28
N ARG A 7 -7.10 4.85 -14.04
CA ARG A 7 -7.42 5.35 -12.68
C ARG A 7 -8.08 4.30 -11.76
N THR A 8 -8.71 3.28 -12.32
CA THR A 8 -9.47 2.25 -11.61
C THR A 8 -8.96 0.83 -11.85
N HIS A 9 -8.14 0.62 -12.88
CA HIS A 9 -7.61 -0.67 -13.27
C HIS A 9 -6.12 -0.79 -12.98
N ARG A 10 -5.78 -1.79 -12.19
CA ARG A 10 -4.41 -2.24 -11.96
C ARG A 10 -4.22 -3.63 -12.55
N GLU A 11 -3.26 -3.75 -13.44
CA GLU A 11 -2.89 -5.02 -14.07
C GLU A 11 -1.71 -5.64 -13.33
N LEU A 12 -1.75 -6.96 -13.14
CA LEU A 12 -0.63 -7.70 -12.55
C LEU A 12 0.39 -7.98 -13.64
N THR A 13 1.65 -7.69 -13.35
CA THR A 13 2.76 -8.04 -14.24
C THR A 13 3.06 -9.54 -14.14
N ASP A 14 3.77 -10.10 -15.12
CA ASP A 14 4.25 -11.49 -15.07
C ASP A 14 5.02 -11.79 -13.78
N GLY A 15 5.83 -10.83 -13.31
CA GLY A 15 6.55 -10.94 -12.04
C GLY A 15 5.63 -10.97 -10.81
N ASP A 16 4.53 -10.22 -10.82
CA ASP A 16 3.53 -10.29 -9.75
C ASP A 16 2.84 -11.66 -9.73
N ILE A 17 2.49 -12.19 -10.91
CA ILE A 17 1.85 -13.51 -11.07
C ILE A 17 2.80 -14.61 -10.60
N ALA A 18 4.05 -14.58 -11.04
CA ALA A 18 5.10 -15.50 -10.60
C ALA A 18 5.28 -15.48 -9.07
N LYS A 19 5.31 -14.29 -8.47
CA LYS A 19 5.41 -14.15 -7.01
C LYS A 19 4.20 -14.72 -6.26
N ILE A 20 2.99 -14.50 -6.75
CA ILE A 20 1.77 -15.08 -6.16
C ILE A 20 1.81 -16.61 -6.25
N GLY A 21 2.10 -17.15 -7.45
CA GLY A 21 2.19 -18.59 -7.67
C GLY A 21 3.26 -19.24 -6.78
N GLY A 22 4.47 -18.67 -6.77
CA GLY A 22 5.57 -19.14 -5.92
C GLY A 22 5.21 -19.14 -4.42
N THR A 23 4.52 -18.10 -3.94
CA THR A 23 4.07 -18.03 -2.54
C THR A 23 3.10 -19.18 -2.19
N TYR A 24 2.17 -19.49 -3.09
CA TYR A 24 1.22 -20.59 -2.92
C TYR A 24 1.91 -21.97 -2.92
N HIS A 25 2.81 -22.21 -3.88
CA HIS A 25 3.54 -23.48 -3.96
C HIS A 25 4.47 -23.70 -2.77
N ALA A 26 5.13 -22.66 -2.29
CA ALA A 26 5.92 -22.72 -1.06
C ALA A 26 5.05 -23.09 0.14
N TRP A 27 3.84 -22.50 0.27
CA TRP A 27 2.89 -22.82 1.34
C TRP A 27 2.39 -24.27 1.29
N ARG A 28 2.16 -24.80 0.08
CA ARG A 28 1.78 -26.19 -0.14
C ARG A 28 2.88 -27.19 0.21
N GLY A 29 4.14 -26.75 0.22
CA GLY A 29 5.30 -27.61 0.44
C GLY A 29 5.68 -28.41 -0.81
N ASP A 30 5.36 -27.91 -2.01
CA ASP A 30 5.75 -28.59 -3.24
C ASP A 30 7.28 -28.51 -3.42
N GLU A 31 7.93 -29.66 -3.57
CA GLU A 31 9.37 -29.73 -3.87
C GLU A 31 9.60 -29.44 -5.37
N GLY A 32 9.84 -28.17 -5.73
CA GLY A 32 10.07 -27.82 -7.12
C GLY A 32 10.16 -26.33 -7.39
N ASP A 33 10.73 -25.98 -8.55
CA ASP A 33 10.69 -24.63 -9.08
C ASP A 33 9.34 -24.39 -9.76
N HIS A 34 8.39 -23.86 -9.01
CA HIS A 34 7.06 -23.53 -9.52
C HIS A 34 6.93 -22.04 -9.88
N THR A 35 8.04 -21.29 -9.88
CA THR A 35 7.97 -19.84 -10.01
C THR A 35 7.79 -19.36 -11.44
N GLY A 36 7.91 -20.24 -12.45
CA GLY A 36 7.85 -19.84 -13.86
C GLY A 36 8.94 -18.84 -14.25
N ASP A 37 9.82 -18.54 -13.32
CA ASP A 37 10.79 -17.46 -13.32
C ASP A 37 12.18 -18.09 -13.36
N HIS A 38 12.83 -18.01 -14.52
CA HIS A 38 14.21 -18.45 -14.67
C HIS A 38 15.22 -17.52 -13.99
N THR A 39 14.76 -16.44 -13.32
CA THR A 39 15.61 -15.50 -12.59
C THR A 39 15.91 -15.89 -11.14
N GLY A 40 15.94 -17.19 -10.83
CA GLY A 40 16.78 -17.76 -9.75
C GLY A 40 16.49 -17.38 -8.29
N ASP A 41 15.65 -16.39 -8.00
CA ASP A 41 15.51 -15.82 -6.66
C ASP A 41 14.38 -16.45 -5.83
N HIS A 42 13.52 -17.29 -6.42
CA HIS A 42 12.39 -17.89 -5.69
C HIS A 42 12.42 -19.43 -5.64
N LYS A 43 13.52 -20.04 -6.08
CA LYS A 43 13.67 -21.50 -6.15
C LYS A 43 13.73 -22.14 -4.76
N GLY A 44 12.75 -22.97 -4.41
CA GLY A 44 12.81 -23.88 -3.26
C GLY A 44 12.91 -23.22 -1.87
N ARG A 45 12.47 -21.96 -1.71
CA ARG A 45 12.45 -21.32 -0.38
C ARG A 45 11.26 -21.83 0.44
N PRO A 46 11.44 -22.16 1.72
CA PRO A 46 10.32 -22.55 2.59
C PRO A 46 9.34 -21.40 2.77
N TYR A 47 8.06 -21.73 2.91
CA TYR A 47 7.02 -20.74 3.17
C TYR A 47 7.28 -19.94 4.44
N GLN A 48 7.02 -18.63 4.38
CA GLN A 48 7.03 -17.73 5.52
C GLN A 48 5.87 -16.75 5.41
N ASN A 49 5.31 -16.37 6.56
CA ASN A 49 4.33 -15.30 6.65
C ASN A 49 5.04 -13.95 6.38
N VAL A 50 4.48 -13.14 5.49
CA VAL A 50 5.02 -11.83 5.11
C VAL A 50 3.93 -10.78 5.23
N ALA A 51 4.16 -9.76 6.07
CA ALA A 51 3.20 -8.70 6.32
C ALA A 51 2.83 -7.96 5.04
N GLY A 52 1.53 -7.71 4.84
CA GLY A 52 1.00 -7.12 3.61
C GLY A 52 1.05 -8.01 2.36
N VAL A 53 1.52 -9.26 2.46
CA VAL A 53 1.62 -10.19 1.33
C VAL A 53 0.89 -11.51 1.59
N CYS A 54 1.24 -12.27 2.63
CA CYS A 54 0.63 -13.56 2.91
C CYS A 54 0.70 -13.96 4.40
N LYS A 55 -0.30 -14.71 4.86
CA LYS A 55 -0.30 -15.36 6.17
C LYS A 55 -1.03 -16.69 6.13
N SER A 56 -0.44 -17.73 6.73
CA SER A 56 -1.12 -18.98 7.06
C SER A 56 -1.76 -18.84 8.44
N ALA A 57 -3.08 -18.75 8.48
CA ALA A 57 -3.86 -18.63 9.72
C ALA A 57 -4.36 -19.99 10.20
N THR A 58 -4.35 -20.19 11.51
CA THR A 58 -4.92 -21.37 12.17
C THR A 58 -6.45 -21.30 12.23
N LEU A 59 -7.11 -22.45 12.43
CA LEU A 59 -8.57 -22.48 12.61
C LEU A 59 -9.04 -21.71 13.84
N ASP A 60 -8.23 -21.65 14.90
CA ASP A 60 -8.58 -20.93 16.12
C ASP A 60 -8.52 -19.41 15.90
N GLU A 61 -7.51 -18.91 15.16
CA GLU A 61 -7.46 -17.50 14.73
C GLU A 61 -8.69 -17.14 13.85
N ILE A 62 -9.05 -18.02 12.91
CA ILE A 62 -10.22 -17.82 12.04
C ILE A 62 -11.51 -17.76 12.87
N ARG A 63 -11.64 -18.65 13.86
CA ARG A 63 -12.80 -18.67 14.77
C ARG A 63 -12.87 -17.40 15.62
N ALA A 64 -11.74 -16.93 16.14
CA ALA A 64 -11.66 -15.69 16.91
C ALA A 64 -12.12 -14.46 16.10
N HIS A 65 -11.92 -14.47 14.78
CA HIS A 65 -12.41 -13.44 13.87
C HIS A 65 -13.83 -13.67 13.33
N GLY A 66 -14.56 -14.65 13.87
CA GLY A 66 -15.93 -14.96 13.46
C GLY A 66 -16.02 -15.52 12.04
N TYR A 67 -15.02 -16.30 11.61
CA TYR A 67 -14.93 -16.94 10.29
C TYR A 67 -14.85 -15.98 9.09
N VAL A 68 -14.64 -14.68 9.33
CA VAL A 68 -14.43 -13.72 8.25
C VAL A 68 -13.02 -13.87 7.69
N LEU A 69 -12.88 -14.06 6.39
CA LEU A 69 -11.60 -14.34 5.70
C LEU A 69 -11.01 -13.12 4.97
N THR A 70 -11.45 -11.91 5.29
CA THR A 70 -10.91 -10.69 4.69
C THR A 70 -9.40 -10.59 4.98
N PRO A 71 -8.52 -10.51 3.97
CA PRO A 71 -7.06 -10.57 4.16
C PRO A 71 -6.52 -9.58 5.19
N GLY A 72 -7.08 -8.36 5.25
CA GLY A 72 -6.66 -7.33 6.20
C GLY A 72 -6.76 -7.72 7.67
N ARG A 73 -7.56 -8.73 8.04
CA ARG A 73 -7.62 -9.24 9.43
C ARG A 73 -6.45 -10.17 9.79
N TYR A 74 -5.74 -10.70 8.80
CA TYR A 74 -4.71 -11.73 9.00
C TYR A 74 -3.34 -11.25 8.55
N VAL A 75 -3.25 -10.65 7.37
CA VAL A 75 -1.99 -10.41 6.66
C VAL A 75 -1.24 -9.17 7.18
N GLY A 76 -1.91 -8.30 7.96
CA GLY A 76 -1.33 -7.05 8.45
C GLY A 76 -1.02 -6.06 7.32
N ALA A 77 -0.43 -4.91 7.67
CA ALA A 77 0.13 -3.98 6.70
C ALA A 77 1.62 -4.29 6.50
N ALA A 78 2.13 -4.10 5.28
CA ALA A 78 3.57 -4.05 5.08
C ALA A 78 4.13 -2.93 5.99
N GLU A 79 5.30 -3.13 6.58
CA GLU A 79 6.01 -2.04 7.23
C GLU A 79 6.19 -0.92 6.19
N VAL A 80 5.45 0.16 6.40
CA VAL A 80 5.76 1.43 5.76
C VAL A 80 7.04 1.86 6.46
N GLY A 81 8.11 2.08 5.70
CA GLY A 81 9.39 2.52 6.26
C GLY A 81 9.13 3.58 7.32
N GLU A 82 9.68 3.38 8.51
CA GLU A 82 9.46 4.27 9.64
C GLU A 82 9.70 5.70 9.17
N ASP A 83 8.72 6.57 9.41
CA ASP A 83 8.96 7.99 9.28
C ASP A 83 9.96 8.35 10.38
N ASP A 84 11.24 8.43 10.01
CA ASP A 84 12.33 8.74 10.93
C ASP A 84 12.17 10.14 11.56
N GLU A 85 11.23 10.96 11.08
CA GLU A 85 10.89 12.26 11.66
C GLU A 85 10.16 12.07 13.01
N PRO A 86 10.71 12.59 14.13
CA PRO A 86 10.01 12.59 15.40
C PRO A 86 8.64 13.26 15.29
N PHE A 87 7.63 12.71 15.98
CA PHE A 87 6.25 13.20 15.91
C PHE A 87 6.12 14.72 16.09
N GLU A 88 6.86 15.29 17.04
CA GLU A 88 6.86 16.74 17.31
C GLU A 88 7.40 17.57 16.14
N GLU A 89 8.46 17.10 15.48
CA GLU A 89 9.05 17.78 14.31
C GLU A 89 8.09 17.72 13.12
N LYS A 90 7.48 16.55 12.90
CA LYS A 90 6.46 16.33 11.87
C LYS A 90 5.25 17.21 12.07
N MET A 91 4.71 17.26 13.30
CA MET A 91 3.55 18.09 13.62
C MET A 91 3.85 19.57 13.44
N LYS A 92 5.02 20.04 13.87
CA LYS A 92 5.45 21.41 13.64
C LYS A 92 5.54 21.74 12.16
N ARG A 93 6.23 20.91 11.37
CA ARG A 93 6.36 21.08 9.92
C ARG A 93 5.02 21.10 9.20
N LEU A 94 4.15 20.14 9.50
CA LEU A 94 2.81 20.03 8.89
C LEU A 94 1.92 21.22 9.26
N THR A 95 1.96 21.68 10.51
CA THR A 95 1.17 22.84 10.96
C THR A 95 1.67 24.12 10.27
N THR A 96 2.99 24.32 10.20
CA THR A 96 3.56 25.45 9.46
C THR A 96 3.21 25.41 7.97
N ALA A 97 3.25 24.22 7.35
CA ALA A 97 2.84 24.05 5.96
C ALA A 97 1.34 24.38 5.76
N LEU A 98 0.48 23.96 6.68
CA LEU A 98 -0.94 24.24 6.65
C LEU A 98 -1.24 25.74 6.80
N GLU A 99 -0.56 26.43 7.72
CA GLU A 99 -0.69 27.89 7.88
C GLU A 99 -0.29 28.65 6.62
N MET A 100 0.81 28.25 5.97
CA MET A 100 1.21 28.83 4.68
C MET A 100 0.16 28.61 3.59
N GLN A 101 -0.46 27.42 3.55
CA GLN A 101 -1.52 27.12 2.60
C GLN A 101 -2.79 27.95 2.85
N PHE A 102 -3.15 28.22 4.10
CA PHE A 102 -4.25 29.13 4.41
C PHE A 102 -3.95 30.56 3.95
N ALA A 103 -2.75 31.08 4.24
CA ALA A 103 -2.35 32.41 3.79
C ALA A 103 -2.34 32.53 2.26
N GLU A 104 -1.90 31.49 1.56
CA GLU A 104 -1.94 31.46 0.09
C GLU A 104 -3.38 31.39 -0.44
N SER A 105 -4.24 30.62 0.21
CA SER A 105 -5.66 30.53 -0.15
C SER A 105 -6.37 31.89 -0.02
N GLU A 106 -6.14 32.62 1.08
CA GLU A 106 -6.71 33.96 1.29
C GLU A 106 -6.25 34.96 0.22
N LYS A 107 -4.96 34.92 -0.16
CA LYS A 107 -4.43 35.77 -1.24
C LYS A 107 -5.10 35.44 -2.58
N LEU A 108 -5.20 34.16 -2.91
CA LEU A 108 -5.85 33.70 -4.14
C LEU A 108 -7.32 34.11 -4.16
N GLU A 109 -8.03 33.96 -3.03
CA GLU A 109 -9.42 34.37 -2.91
C GLU A 109 -9.58 35.88 -3.11
N THR A 110 -8.71 36.69 -2.50
CA THR A 110 -8.71 38.15 -2.70
C THR A 110 -8.48 38.50 -4.17
N ALA A 111 -7.49 37.88 -4.81
CA ALA A 111 -7.20 38.10 -6.23
C ALA A 111 -8.37 37.69 -7.14
N ILE A 112 -9.06 36.59 -6.82
CA ILE A 112 -10.26 36.16 -7.52
C ILE A 112 -11.37 37.20 -7.37
N GLN A 113 -11.64 37.69 -6.16
CA GLN A 113 -12.65 38.72 -5.91
C GLN A 113 -12.35 40.02 -6.66
N GLU A 114 -11.08 40.46 -6.69
CA GLU A 114 -10.69 41.65 -7.46
C GLU A 114 -10.89 41.46 -8.96
N ASN A 115 -10.54 40.29 -9.50
CA ASN A 115 -10.74 39.98 -10.91
C ASN A 115 -12.23 39.90 -11.27
N LEU A 116 -13.07 39.33 -10.41
CA LEU A 116 -14.53 39.32 -10.61
C LEU A 116 -15.10 40.75 -10.66
N ARG A 117 -14.72 41.61 -9.70
CA ARG A 117 -15.12 43.02 -9.71
C ARG A 117 -14.71 43.75 -10.98
N ARG A 118 -13.50 43.48 -11.50
CA ARG A 118 -13.02 44.05 -12.78
C ARG A 118 -13.85 43.57 -13.99
N LEU A 119 -14.38 42.35 -13.93
CA LEU A 119 -15.26 41.78 -14.96
C LEU A 119 -16.73 42.21 -14.80
N GLY A 120 -17.05 43.00 -13.78
CA GLY A 120 -18.40 43.52 -13.55
C GLY A 120 -19.36 42.52 -12.91
N ILE A 121 -18.83 41.48 -12.25
CA ILE A 121 -19.56 40.47 -11.47
C ILE A 121 -19.22 40.67 -9.99
#